data_AF-A0A8S9YM86-F1
#
_entry.id   AF-A0A8S9YM86-F1
#
_cell.length_a   1.000
_cell.length_b   1.000
_cell.length_c   1.000
_cell.angle_alpha   90.00
_cell.angle_beta   90.00
_cell.angle_gamma   90.00
#
_symmetry.space_group_name_H-M   'P 1'
#
loop_
_entity.id
_entity.type
_entity.pdbx_description
1 polymer ?
#
loop_
_entity_poly.entity_id
_entity_poly.type
_entity_poly.pdbx_seq_one_letter_code
_entity_poly.pdbx_strand_id
1 'polypeptide(L)'
;MAVKITKEDEALLEMYSRAASKRSSNLIYGNAIIISTVPIWLFWRIHSLPFAANSILYLIVSSACAFLMSYAYKGVKAPLMERVATRRSDAITKDVLAEMGKDKKVSRKDRDDAIRERTREVADCESTTFSIFFNNCLFLLVLLISSMVLQQISGQVNYFVSMLLAAGLTAFLSTGKGSF
;
A
#
# COMPACT_ATOMS: atom_id res chain seq x y z
N MET A 1 -10.33 36.92 0.61
CA MET A 1 -9.14 37.42 1.31
C MET A 1 -8.12 36.28 1.30
N ALA A 2 -7.06 36.36 0.50
CA ALA A 2 -6.04 35.31 0.46
C ALA A 2 -5.21 35.40 1.75
N VAL A 3 -5.39 34.42 2.64
CA VAL A 3 -4.55 34.29 3.84
C VAL A 3 -3.14 33.96 3.34
N LYS A 4 -2.18 34.86 3.54
CA LYS A 4 -0.76 34.56 3.28
C LYS A 4 -0.35 33.48 4.27
N ILE A 5 -0.04 32.30 3.75
CA ILE A 5 0.54 31.23 4.54
C ILE A 5 1.95 31.68 4.93
N THR A 6 2.27 31.66 6.21
CA THR A 6 3.60 32.02 6.70
C THR A 6 4.56 30.87 6.38
N LYS A 7 5.86 31.15 6.19
CA LYS A 7 6.86 30.09 5.93
C LYS A 7 6.88 29.01 7.03
N GLU A 8 6.55 29.38 8.27
CA GLU A 8 6.42 28.45 9.39
C GLU A 8 5.20 27.53 9.24
N ASP A 9 4.07 28.06 8.76
CA ASP A 9 2.86 27.28 8.49
C ASP A 9 3.09 26.29 7.33
N GLU A 10 3.83 26.70 6.30
CA GLU A 10 4.23 25.81 5.20
C GLU A 10 5.16 24.69 5.70
N ALA A 11 6.13 25.02 6.55
CA ALA A 11 7.03 24.03 7.15
C ALA A 11 6.26 23.04 8.03
N LEU A 12 5.29 23.49 8.82
CA LEU A 12 4.44 22.61 9.62
C LEU A 12 3.59 21.69 8.75
N LEU A 13 2.90 22.23 7.73
CA LEU A 13 2.12 21.42 6.79
C LEU A 13 2.97 20.38 6.05
N GLU A 14 4.21 20.76 5.70
CA GLU A 14 5.17 19.85 5.09
C GLU A 14 5.58 18.75 6.09
N MET A 15 5.86 19.09 7.35
CA MET A 15 6.19 18.11 8.38
C MET A 15 5.03 17.13 8.66
N TYR A 16 3.79 17.61 8.76
CA TYR A 16 2.61 16.76 8.94
C TYR A 16 2.36 15.86 7.73
N SER A 17 2.47 16.40 6.52
CA SER A 17 2.30 15.61 5.29
C SER A 17 3.40 14.55 5.14
N ARG A 18 4.65 14.86 5.52
CA ARG A 18 5.78 13.92 5.52
C ARG A 18 5.63 12.85 6.60
N ALA A 19 5.19 13.19 7.81
CA ALA A 19 5.06 12.24 8.91
C ALA A 19 3.99 11.17 8.64
N ALA A 20 2.78 11.57 8.22
CA ALA A 20 1.72 10.64 7.82
C ALA A 20 2.16 9.74 6.65
N SER A 21 2.79 10.35 5.64
CA SER A 21 3.34 9.63 4.47
C SER A 21 4.43 8.62 4.85
N LYS A 22 5.31 8.96 5.81
CA LYS A 22 6.42 8.09 6.25
C LYS A 22 5.90 6.85 6.99
N ARG A 23 4.86 7.00 7.83
CA ARG A 23 4.22 5.87 8.52
C ARG A 23 3.61 4.89 7.52
N SER A 24 2.81 5.37 6.57
CA SER A 24 2.20 4.53 5.54
C SER A 24 3.25 3.91 4.61
N SER A 25 4.27 4.66 4.21
CA SER A 25 5.37 4.16 3.37
C SER A 25 6.11 3.00 4.05
N ASN A 26 6.41 3.11 5.34
CA ASN A 26 7.05 2.02 6.08
C ASN A 26 6.18 0.76 6.12
N LEU A 27 4.86 0.90 6.28
CA LEU A 27 3.92 -0.22 6.25
C LEU A 27 3.85 -0.92 4.88
N ILE A 28 3.93 -0.13 3.80
CA ILE A 28 3.97 -0.61 2.41
C ILE A 28 5.23 -1.45 2.16
N TYR A 29 6.41 -0.90 2.46
CA TYR A 29 7.67 -1.61 2.23
C TYR A 29 7.84 -2.82 3.13
N GLY A 30 7.43 -2.73 4.40
CA GLY A 30 7.45 -3.86 5.33
C GLY A 30 6.59 -5.03 4.82
N ASN A 31 5.34 -4.75 4.40
CA ASN A 31 4.48 -5.78 3.82
C ASN A 31 5.01 -6.33 2.50
N ALA A 32 5.64 -5.51 1.66
CA ALA A 32 6.21 -5.97 0.40
C ALA A 32 7.30 -7.03 0.59
N ILE A 33 8.12 -6.88 1.63
CA ILE A 33 9.17 -7.86 1.98
C ILE A 33 8.55 -9.15 2.55
N ILE A 34 7.55 -9.02 3.43
CA ILE A 34 6.87 -10.18 4.01
C ILE A 34 6.23 -11.01 2.90
N ILE A 35 5.44 -10.39 2.03
CA ILE A 35 4.73 -11.11 0.97
C ILE A 35 5.68 -11.74 -0.05
N SER A 36 6.81 -11.10 -0.37
CA SER A 36 7.78 -11.66 -1.32
C SER A 36 8.58 -12.84 -0.76
N THR A 37 8.64 -12.96 0.57
CA THR A 37 9.34 -14.06 1.25
C THR A 37 8.46 -15.30 1.40
N VAL A 38 7.14 -15.16 1.49
CA VAL A 38 6.18 -16.27 1.64
C VAL A 38 6.37 -17.37 0.57
N PRO A 39 6.53 -17.04 -0.73
CA PRO A 39 6.72 -18.05 -1.77
C PRO A 39 8.02 -18.86 -1.63
N ILE A 40 9.06 -18.32 -0.99
CA ILE A 40 10.30 -19.07 -0.76
C ILE A 40 10.00 -20.38 -0.02
N TRP A 41 9.13 -20.31 1.00
CA TRP A 41 8.71 -21.49 1.74
C TRP A 41 7.95 -22.49 0.87
N LEU A 42 7.04 -21.99 0.01
CA LEU A 42 6.27 -22.81 -0.91
C LEU A 42 7.18 -23.57 -1.88
N PHE A 43 8.17 -22.91 -2.49
CA PHE A 43 9.07 -23.56 -3.44
C PHE A 43 10.13 -24.44 -2.79
N TRP A 44 10.55 -24.13 -1.56
CA TRP A 44 11.46 -25.01 -0.81
C TRP A 44 10.77 -26.30 -0.38
N ARG A 45 9.54 -26.24 0.14
CA ARG A 45 8.85 -27.40 0.72
C ARG A 45 8.05 -28.22 -0.28
N ILE A 46 7.35 -27.58 -1.22
CA ILE A 46 6.44 -28.27 -2.15
C ILE A 46 7.18 -28.65 -3.43
N HIS A 47 7.89 -27.71 -4.05
CA HIS A 47 8.65 -27.96 -5.29
C HIS A 47 10.04 -28.58 -5.04
N SER A 48 10.39 -28.86 -3.79
CA SER A 48 11.65 -29.50 -3.38
C SER A 48 12.91 -28.82 -3.96
N LEU A 49 12.87 -27.50 -4.15
CA LEU A 49 14.02 -26.74 -4.67
C LEU A 49 15.02 -26.50 -3.52
N PRO A 50 16.28 -26.99 -3.61
CA PRO A 50 17.21 -26.91 -2.49
C PRO A 50 17.59 -25.47 -2.16
N PHE A 51 17.36 -25.06 -0.91
CA PHE A 51 17.55 -23.70 -0.44
C PHE A 51 19.00 -23.21 -0.56
N ALA A 52 19.96 -24.00 -0.09
CA ALA A 52 21.37 -23.60 -0.06
C ALA A 52 21.94 -23.31 -1.46
N ALA A 53 21.66 -24.20 -2.42
CA ALA A 53 22.15 -24.08 -3.79
C ALA A 53 21.48 -22.95 -4.58
N ASN A 54 20.24 -22.56 -4.23
CA ASN A 54 19.46 -21.55 -4.95
C ASN A 54 19.26 -20.25 -4.15
N SER A 55 20.01 -20.07 -3.07
CA SER A 55 19.89 -18.92 -2.16
C SER A 55 20.01 -17.56 -2.87
N ILE A 56 20.95 -17.44 -3.81
CA ILE A 56 21.15 -16.24 -4.63
C ILE A 56 19.91 -15.96 -5.51
N LEU A 57 19.36 -17.00 -6.12
CA LEU A 57 18.17 -16.90 -6.98
C LEU A 57 16.94 -16.51 -6.15
N TYR A 58 16.75 -17.09 -4.96
CA TYR A 58 15.71 -16.66 -4.03
C TYR A 58 15.84 -15.19 -3.66
N LEU A 59 17.06 -14.73 -3.35
CA LEU A 59 17.31 -13.34 -2.95
C LEU A 59 17.00 -12.35 -4.08
N ILE A 60 17.53 -12.60 -5.28
CA ILE A 60 17.35 -11.71 -6.44
C ILE A 60 15.87 -11.59 -6.80
N VAL A 61 15.18 -12.72 -6.95
CA VAL A 61 13.77 -12.74 -7.37
C VAL A 61 12.86 -12.17 -6.30
N SER A 62 13.09 -12.47 -5.01
CA SER A 62 12.29 -11.92 -3.91
C SER A 62 12.47 -10.40 -3.79
N SER A 63 13.67 -9.90 -4.06
CA SER A 63 13.96 -8.46 -4.05
C SER A 63 13.26 -7.75 -5.21
N ALA A 64 13.34 -8.31 -6.42
CA ALA A 64 12.61 -7.80 -7.59
C ALA A 64 11.09 -7.82 -7.37
N CYS A 65 10.58 -8.91 -6.78
CA CYS A 65 9.18 -9.06 -6.41
C CYS A 65 8.76 -8.01 -5.36
N ALA A 66 9.55 -7.80 -4.31
CA ALA A 66 9.28 -6.79 -3.29
C ALA A 66 9.23 -5.38 -3.89
N PHE A 67 10.10 -5.08 -4.87
CA PHE A 67 10.09 -3.81 -5.58
C PHE A 67 8.79 -3.63 -6.39
N LEU A 68 8.40 -4.64 -7.18
CA LEU A 68 7.17 -4.63 -7.98
C LEU A 68 5.91 -4.53 -7.10
N MET A 69 5.86 -5.26 -5.99
CA MET A 69 4.74 -5.18 -5.04
C MET A 69 4.67 -3.83 -4.34
N SER A 70 5.81 -3.25 -3.97
CA SER A 70 5.86 -1.88 -3.42
C SER A 70 5.33 -0.85 -4.42
N TYR A 71 5.61 -1.05 -5.72
CA TYR A 71 5.08 -0.22 -6.78
C TYR A 71 3.56 -0.38 -6.92
N ALA A 72 3.06 -1.62 -6.94
CA ALA A 72 1.63 -1.93 -6.99
C ALA A 72 0.86 -1.27 -5.82
N TYR A 73 1.34 -1.44 -4.58
CA TYR A 73 0.69 -0.84 -3.41
C TYR A 73 0.54 0.68 -3.52
N LYS A 74 1.54 1.38 -4.06
CA LYS A 74 1.48 2.82 -4.27
C LYS A 74 0.51 3.20 -5.39
N GLY A 75 0.44 2.38 -6.45
CA GLY A 75 -0.48 2.57 -7.58
C GLY A 75 -1.94 2.57 -7.16
N VAL A 76 -2.37 1.59 -6.35
CA VAL A 76 -3.77 1.51 -5.85
C VAL A 76 -4.05 2.53 -4.75
N LYS A 77 -3.08 2.87 -3.89
CA LYS A 77 -3.30 3.78 -2.78
C LYS A 77 -3.80 5.17 -3.23
N ALA A 78 -3.21 5.73 -4.28
CA ALA A 78 -3.51 7.10 -4.72
C ALA A 78 -4.99 7.34 -5.10
N PRO A 79 -5.60 6.57 -6.04
CA PRO A 79 -7.01 6.74 -6.38
C PRO A 79 -7.94 6.36 -5.22
N LEU A 80 -7.55 5.39 -4.39
CA LEU A 80 -8.38 4.95 -3.27
C LEU A 80 -8.45 6.01 -2.17
N MET A 81 -7.34 6.71 -1.90
CA MET A 81 -7.29 7.76 -0.89
C MET A 81 -8.26 8.90 -1.21
N GLU A 82 -8.36 9.32 -2.47
CA GLU A 82 -9.30 10.36 -2.91
C GLU A 82 -10.76 9.92 -2.71
N ARG A 83 -11.09 8.68 -3.06
CA ARG A 83 -12.45 8.13 -2.90
C ARG A 83 -12.83 7.90 -1.44
N VAL A 84 -11.90 7.45 -0.61
CA VAL A 84 -12.13 7.31 0.83
C VAL A 84 -12.31 8.68 1.47
N ALA A 85 -11.49 9.67 1.09
CA ALA A 85 -11.63 11.04 1.59
C ALA A 85 -13.01 11.63 1.28
N THR A 86 -13.52 11.46 0.06
CA THR A 86 -14.86 11.96 -0.32
C THR A 86 -16.01 11.21 0.35
N ARG A 87 -15.87 9.91 0.63
CA ARG A 87 -16.91 9.15 1.36
C ARG A 87 -16.89 9.36 2.86
N ARG A 88 -15.71 9.58 3.46
CA ARG A 88 -15.55 9.73 4.92
C ARG A 88 -15.65 11.17 5.38
N SER A 89 -15.51 12.16 4.50
CA SER A 89 -15.59 13.59 4.85
C SER A 89 -16.88 13.94 5.58
N ASP A 90 -18.02 13.40 5.14
CA ASP A 90 -19.33 13.75 5.70
C ASP A 90 -19.54 13.19 7.11
N ALA A 91 -19.01 11.99 7.38
CA ALA A 91 -19.04 11.38 8.71
C ALA A 91 -18.08 12.09 9.66
N ILE A 92 -16.84 12.34 9.21
CA ILE A 92 -15.81 13.02 10.00
C ILE A 92 -16.22 14.46 10.32
N THR A 93 -16.89 15.15 9.39
CA THR A 93 -17.44 16.49 9.64
C THR A 93 -18.45 16.48 10.79
N LYS A 94 -19.31 15.46 10.87
CA LYS A 94 -20.27 15.32 11.97
C LYS A 94 -19.58 15.02 13.30
N ASP A 95 -18.57 14.14 13.30
CA ASP A 95 -17.82 13.77 14.50
C ASP A 95 -17.01 14.96 15.06
N VAL A 96 -16.28 15.67 14.20
CA VAL A 96 -15.52 16.86 14.60
C VAL A 96 -16.44 17.99 15.04
N LEU A 97 -17.60 18.16 14.41
CA LEU A 97 -18.60 19.14 14.85
C LEU A 97 -19.21 18.78 16.21
N ALA A 98 -19.38 17.48 16.52
CA ALA A 98 -19.86 17.01 17.81
C ALA A 98 -18.82 17.17 18.94
N GLU A 99 -17.53 16.96 18.64
CA GLU A 99 -16.44 17.18 19.60
C GLU A 99 -16.16 18.67 19.82
N MET A 100 -15.97 19.44 18.74
CA MET A 100 -15.57 20.85 18.80
C MET A 100 -16.74 21.84 18.90
N GLY A 101 -17.98 21.36 18.79
CA GLY A 101 -19.19 22.13 19.01
C GLY A 101 -19.46 22.47 20.49
N LYS A 102 -18.82 21.75 21.42
CA LYS A 102 -18.92 22.01 22.87
C LYS A 102 -18.09 23.21 23.32
N ASP A 103 -17.01 23.52 22.59
CA ASP A 103 -16.16 24.69 22.86
C ASP A 103 -16.60 25.90 22.01
N LYS A 104 -17.20 26.88 22.67
CA LYS A 104 -17.67 28.14 22.06
C LYS A 104 -16.54 29.04 21.52
N LYS A 105 -15.26 28.69 21.78
CA LYS A 105 -14.07 29.50 21.46
C LYS A 105 -13.30 29.06 20.21
N VAL A 106 -13.66 27.95 19.57
CA VAL A 106 -12.92 27.44 18.40
C VAL A 106 -13.30 28.23 17.14
N SER A 107 -12.30 28.79 16.44
CA SER A 107 -12.51 29.52 15.19
C SER A 107 -13.03 28.60 14.09
N ARG A 108 -13.84 29.11 13.16
CA ARG A 108 -14.32 28.32 12.00
C ARG A 108 -13.16 27.72 11.20
N LYS A 109 -12.06 28.46 11.08
CA LYS A 109 -10.85 28.03 10.37
C LYS A 109 -10.21 26.80 11.02
N ASP A 110 -10.04 26.82 12.35
CA ASP A 110 -9.41 25.72 13.08
C ASP A 110 -10.26 24.43 13.01
N ARG A 111 -11.59 24.58 12.91
CA ARG A 111 -12.50 23.45 12.69
C ARG A 111 -12.35 22.83 11.31
N ASP A 112 -12.30 23.66 10.27
CA ASP A 112 -12.11 23.19 8.90
C ASP A 112 -10.74 22.53 8.71
N ASP A 113 -9.70 23.08 9.34
CA ASP A 113 -8.35 22.50 9.32
C ASP A 113 -8.30 21.13 10.03
N ALA A 114 -8.95 21.01 11.20
CA ALA A 114 -9.06 19.73 11.90
C ALA A 114 -9.84 18.66 11.11
N ILE A 115 -10.93 19.04 10.45
CA ILE A 115 -11.70 18.13 9.58
C ILE A 115 -10.81 17.63 8.43
N ARG A 116 -10.07 18.53 7.78
CA ARG A 116 -9.18 18.19 6.66
C ARG A 116 -8.06 17.25 7.12
N GLU A 117 -7.46 17.51 8.27
CA GLU A 117 -6.39 16.67 8.81
C GLU A 117 -6.89 15.27 9.17
N ARG A 118 -7.99 15.18 9.92
CA ARG A 118 -8.61 13.89 10.28
C ARG A 118 -9.02 13.09 9.05
N THR A 119 -9.62 13.76 8.06
CA THR A 119 -10.01 13.11 6.79
C THR A 119 -8.79 12.59 6.04
N ARG A 120 -7.69 13.37 5.99
CA ARG A 120 -6.45 12.93 5.35
C ARG A 120 -5.82 11.74 6.08
N GLU A 121 -5.76 11.77 7.40
CA GLU A 121 -5.18 10.68 8.21
C GLU A 121 -5.96 9.37 8.05
N VAL A 122 -7.30 9.44 8.17
CA VAL A 122 -8.18 8.27 7.99
C VAL A 122 -8.10 7.75 6.56
N ALA A 123 -8.13 8.64 5.56
CA ALA A 123 -8.01 8.24 4.18
C ALA A 123 -6.66 7.57 3.88
N ASP A 124 -5.55 8.08 4.44
CA ASP A 124 -4.22 7.49 4.26
C ASP A 124 -4.14 6.10 4.90
N CYS A 125 -4.70 5.92 6.10
CA CYS A 125 -4.69 4.64 6.82
C CYS A 125 -5.58 3.58 6.15
N GLU A 126 -6.84 3.92 5.86
CA GLU A 126 -7.80 3.00 5.22
C GLU A 126 -7.32 2.62 3.81
N SER A 127 -6.86 3.59 3.01
CA SER A 127 -6.36 3.33 1.65
C SER A 127 -5.10 2.47 1.63
N THR A 128 -4.17 2.70 2.56
CA THR A 128 -2.96 1.89 2.67
C THR A 128 -3.32 0.44 3.02
N THR A 129 -4.19 0.24 4.01
CA THR A 129 -4.60 -1.09 4.46
C THR A 129 -5.31 -1.86 3.35
N PHE A 130 -6.26 -1.21 2.66
CA PHE A 130 -6.98 -1.84 1.56
C PHE A 130 -6.06 -2.16 0.38
N SER A 131 -5.16 -1.23 0.01
CA SER A 131 -4.20 -1.44 -1.07
C SER A 131 -3.28 -2.64 -0.81
N ILE A 132 -2.80 -2.79 0.43
CA ILE A 132 -1.98 -3.93 0.84
C ILE A 132 -2.78 -5.23 0.75
N PHE A 133 -3.97 -5.27 1.35
CA PHE A 133 -4.80 -6.49 1.37
C PHE A 133 -5.18 -6.96 -0.03
N PHE A 134 -5.67 -6.06 -0.87
CA PHE A 134 -6.13 -6.38 -2.22
C PHE A 134 -4.99 -6.90 -3.10
N ASN A 135 -3.87 -6.18 -3.14
CA ASN A 135 -2.71 -6.60 -3.93
C ASN A 135 -2.08 -7.89 -3.38
N ASN A 136 -2.06 -8.11 -2.06
CA ASN A 136 -1.61 -9.38 -1.47
C ASN A 136 -2.48 -10.56 -1.93
N CYS A 137 -3.80 -10.42 -1.89
CA CYS A 137 -4.73 -11.46 -2.33
C CYS A 137 -4.53 -11.79 -3.81
N LEU A 138 -4.43 -10.75 -4.65
CA LEU A 138 -4.21 -10.91 -6.09
C LEU A 138 -2.88 -11.59 -6.38
N PHE A 139 -1.80 -11.15 -5.73
CA PHE A 139 -0.47 -11.74 -5.86
C PHE A 139 -0.47 -13.22 -5.51
N LEU A 140 -1.01 -13.59 -4.33
CA LEU A 140 -1.05 -14.99 -3.90
C LEU A 140 -1.89 -15.86 -4.83
N LEU A 141 -3.04 -15.36 -5.29
CA LEU A 141 -3.90 -16.10 -6.22
C LEU A 141 -3.18 -16.39 -7.53
N VAL A 142 -2.58 -15.37 -8.15
CA VAL A 142 -1.84 -15.53 -9.41
C VAL A 142 -0.62 -16.41 -9.22
N LEU A 143 0.09 -16.27 -8.10
CA LEU A 143 1.26 -17.08 -7.78
C LEU A 143 0.90 -18.57 -7.63
N LEU A 144 -0.19 -18.90 -6.95
CA LEU A 144 -0.64 -20.29 -6.79
C LEU A 144 -1.01 -20.90 -8.15
N ILE A 145 -1.80 -20.18 -8.96
CA ILE A 145 -2.20 -20.67 -10.29
C ILE A 145 -0.97 -20.86 -11.18
N SER A 146 -0.10 -19.85 -11.27
CA SER A 146 1.12 -19.92 -12.08
C SER A 146 2.00 -21.08 -11.63
N SER A 147 2.22 -21.23 -10.33
CA SER A 147 3.08 -22.27 -9.77
C SER A 147 2.56 -23.69 -10.07
N MET A 148 1.24 -23.90 -10.03
CA MET A 148 0.62 -25.18 -10.36
C MET A 148 0.66 -25.50 -11.86
N VAL A 149 0.52 -24.49 -12.73
CA VAL A 149 0.62 -24.69 -14.19
C VAL A 149 2.05 -25.02 -14.59
N LEU A 150 3.04 -24.36 -13.97
CA LEU A 150 4.47 -24.53 -14.25
C LEU A 150 5.12 -25.71 -13.48
N GLN A 151 4.35 -26.52 -12.75
CA GLN A 151 4.88 -27.59 -11.89
C GLN A 151 5.70 -28.67 -12.65
N GLN A 152 5.44 -28.85 -13.95
CA GLN A 152 6.12 -29.84 -14.80
C GLN A 152 7.47 -29.34 -15.35
N ILE A 153 7.80 -28.06 -15.13
CA ILE A 153 9.07 -27.44 -15.58
C ILE A 153 10.10 -27.50 -14.43
N SER A 154 11.39 -27.35 -14.75
CA SER A 154 12.46 -27.15 -13.76
C SER A 154 12.05 -26.16 -12.65
N GLY A 155 12.25 -26.55 -11.38
CA GLY A 155 11.83 -25.77 -10.22
C GLY A 155 12.42 -24.37 -10.15
N GLN A 156 13.62 -24.15 -10.71
CA GLN A 156 14.25 -22.83 -10.82
C GLN A 156 13.46 -21.90 -11.76
N VAL A 157 13.08 -22.41 -12.92
CA VAL A 157 12.31 -21.65 -13.93
C VAL A 157 10.90 -21.40 -13.43
N ASN A 158 10.27 -22.39 -12.80
CA ASN A 158 8.95 -22.22 -12.20
C ASN A 158 8.95 -21.09 -11.15
N TYR A 159 9.94 -21.08 -10.24
CA TYR A 159 10.04 -20.02 -9.23
C TYR A 159 10.24 -18.64 -9.86
N PHE A 160 11.19 -18.50 -10.78
CA PHE A 160 11.48 -17.23 -11.43
C PHE A 160 10.27 -16.67 -12.19
N VAL A 161 9.65 -17.50 -13.03
CA VAL A 161 8.52 -17.10 -13.87
C VAL A 161 7.30 -16.83 -13.01
N SER A 162 6.95 -17.71 -12.06
CA SER A 162 5.75 -17.54 -11.24
C SER A 162 5.83 -16.32 -10.33
N MET A 163 6.98 -16.03 -9.74
CA MET A 163 7.19 -14.83 -8.92
C MET A 163 7.07 -13.55 -9.74
N LEU A 164 7.77 -13.47 -10.87
CA LEU A 164 7.75 -12.27 -11.71
C LEU A 164 6.42 -12.07 -12.42
N LEU A 165 5.77 -13.15 -12.86
CA LEU A 165 4.46 -13.09 -13.48
C LEU A 165 3.41 -12.65 -12.46
N ALA A 166 3.39 -13.22 -11.26
CA ALA A 166 2.47 -12.80 -10.21
C ALA A 166 2.67 -11.33 -9.80
N ALA A 167 3.92 -10.92 -9.55
CA ALA A 167 4.22 -9.54 -9.16
C ALA A 167 3.97 -8.54 -10.30
N GLY A 168 4.38 -8.89 -11.52
CA GLY A 168 4.20 -8.05 -12.71
C GLY A 168 2.74 -7.90 -13.09
N LEU A 169 1.96 -8.98 -13.07
CA LEU A 169 0.53 -8.93 -13.36
C LEU A 169 -0.23 -8.15 -12.28
N THR A 170 0.14 -8.31 -11.00
CA THR A 170 -0.40 -7.51 -9.90
C THR A 170 -0.08 -6.03 -10.09
N ALA A 171 1.16 -5.68 -10.40
CA ALA A 171 1.55 -4.29 -10.66
C ALA A 171 0.83 -3.69 -11.87
N PHE A 172 0.67 -4.46 -12.95
CA PHE A 172 -0.04 -4.03 -14.14
C PHE A 172 -1.53 -3.76 -13.85
N LEU A 173 -2.21 -4.72 -13.22
CA LEU A 173 -3.63 -4.58 -12.86
C LEU A 173 -3.85 -3.47 -11.83
N SER A 174 -2.89 -3.25 -10.94
CA SER A 174 -2.90 -2.17 -9.95
C SER A 174 -2.66 -0.78 -10.54
N THR A 175 -2.13 -0.68 -11.76
CA THR A 175 -1.86 0.59 -12.46
C THR A 175 -2.97 0.93 -13.48
N GLY A 176 -3.88 0.00 -13.76
CA GLY A 176 -5.00 0.23 -14.67
C GLY A 176 -5.93 1.34 -14.17
N LYS A 177 -6.20 2.34 -15.02
CA LYS A 177 -7.03 3.54 -14.73
C LYS A 177 -8.50 3.27 -14.35
N GLY A 178 -8.89 2.00 -14.15
CA GLY A 178 -10.21 1.58 -13.72
C GLY A 178 -10.20 0.41 -12.72
N SER A 179 -9.05 0.04 -12.16
CA SER A 179 -9.00 -0.97 -11.10
C SER A 179 -9.42 -0.31 -9.78
N PHE A 180 -10.72 -0.50 -9.50
CA PHE A 180 -11.49 -0.09 -8.33
C PHE A 180 -11.71 1.41 -8.22
#